data_AF-A0A2E2K699-F1
#
_entry.id   AF-A0A2E2K699-F1
#
_cell.length_a   1.000
_cell.length_b   1.000
_cell.length_c   1.000
_cell.angle_alpha   90.00
_cell.angle_beta   90.00
_cell.angle_gamma   90.00
#
_symmetry.space_group_name_H-M   'P 1'
#
loop_
_entity.id
_entity.type
_entity.pdbx_description
1 polymer ?
#
loop_
_entity_poly.entity_id
_entity_poly.type
_entity_poly.pdbx_seq_one_letter_code
_entity_poly.pdbx_strand_id
1 'polypeptide(L)'
;MAYRNDLHGNRLLNISVASNLFAAISAGRVKGASRTPVEGGSSNEYFYLVPELAGASIERDVFNMPFLLNSNGLPWFEANSYLFSLVANKHVMTRPTDDVRRKAARLLDYKLFTEQHGFDWLNFEARRLTARPTYRYFKYLVEERCLGAAAVNQYTGDVYSFYEFVSKNWHDLPMERVDRIQTIRIHYSGARGFGSFEKIKRSQTKRLPPAKSLETGYLRDEGETLRPLRGEELTEFIGIIHSPSWSPIERLIMLFALMTGARKQSVLTLRVKHVDQMIASGPGRNGSYKLNAGPGTKIDTKNGKPQILHLPSRLVDALQVYTVSKQFAERREKFKLKYRLSYPELPELPDEDMYVFLSDQGNCYYMGKDDPRYPVVKSRPIGQVVDTLKRKVLKASSDRFPRDFYYHWLRATYALLLWEAISPLVDSSAMTTTDAISIIQTRLHHVHRETSENYLKLLRKINVKYAMQEEYEKLLIPGYVMLMEEVNI
;
A
#
# COMPACT_ATOMS: atom_id res chain seq x y z
N MET A 1 -3.70 2.31 -15.44
CA MET A 1 -3.55 3.74 -15.78
C MET A 1 -4.13 4.56 -14.63
N ALA A 2 -3.39 5.54 -14.11
CA ALA A 2 -3.95 6.46 -13.11
C ALA A 2 -5.05 7.30 -13.79
N TYR A 3 -6.21 7.43 -13.15
CA TYR A 3 -7.28 8.30 -13.63
C TYR A 3 -6.72 9.68 -13.96
N ARG A 4 -6.88 10.11 -15.21
CA ARG A 4 -6.49 11.43 -15.71
C ARG A 4 -7.81 12.15 -16.00
N ASN A 5 -8.13 13.16 -15.20
CA ASN A 5 -9.24 14.05 -15.51
C ASN A 5 -8.71 15.09 -16.49
N ASP A 6 -9.18 15.08 -17.73
CA ASP A 6 -8.70 16.00 -18.77
C ASP A 6 -8.99 17.46 -18.40
N LEU A 7 -10.00 17.70 -17.56
CA LEU A 7 -10.30 19.03 -16.97
C LEU A 7 -9.23 19.52 -15.99
N HIS A 8 -8.37 18.63 -15.48
CA HIS A 8 -7.21 19.02 -14.67
C HIS A 8 -6.02 19.43 -15.54
N GLY A 9 -6.06 19.16 -16.85
CA GLY A 9 -5.05 19.57 -17.81
C GLY A 9 -4.80 21.07 -17.68
N ASN A 10 -3.54 21.44 -17.47
CA ASN A 10 -3.05 22.82 -17.31
C ASN A 10 -3.40 23.53 -15.99
N ARG A 11 -4.13 22.90 -15.05
CA ARG A 11 -4.48 23.51 -13.75
C ARG A 11 -3.95 22.80 -12.52
N LEU A 12 -3.61 21.52 -12.65
CA LEU A 12 -2.83 20.78 -11.65
C LEU A 12 -1.44 20.50 -12.23
N LEU A 13 -0.49 21.36 -11.90
CA LEU A 13 0.91 21.21 -12.27
C LEU A 13 1.62 20.28 -11.28
N ASN A 14 2.71 19.67 -11.75
CA ASN A 14 3.60 18.85 -10.93
C ASN A 14 5.00 19.42 -11.01
N ILE A 15 5.40 20.17 -10.00
CA ILE A 15 6.76 20.68 -9.87
C ILE A 15 7.65 19.47 -9.53
N SER A 16 8.53 19.09 -10.46
CA SER A 16 9.41 17.91 -10.31
C SER A 16 10.31 18.05 -9.09
N VAL A 17 10.91 19.23 -8.93
CA VAL A 17 11.75 19.62 -7.80
C VAL A 17 11.37 21.04 -7.38
N ALA A 18 10.73 21.19 -6.23
CA ALA A 18 10.49 22.49 -5.60
C ALA A 18 11.67 22.78 -4.67
N SER A 19 12.69 23.43 -5.20
CA SER A 19 13.92 23.69 -4.46
C SER A 19 13.75 24.81 -3.45
N ASN A 20 14.33 24.62 -2.26
CA ASN A 20 14.24 25.57 -1.14
C ASN A 20 12.79 26.00 -0.82
N LEU A 21 11.82 25.09 -0.97
CA LEU A 21 10.38 25.42 -0.83
C LEU A 21 10.05 26.06 0.53
N PHE A 22 10.80 25.70 1.57
CA PHE A 22 10.60 26.19 2.95
C PHE A 22 11.53 27.36 3.32
N ALA A 23 12.36 27.85 2.40
CA ALA A 23 13.28 28.94 2.70
C ALA A 23 12.52 30.26 2.89
N ALA A 24 12.99 31.07 3.83
CA ALA A 24 12.50 32.42 4.02
C ALA A 24 13.10 33.35 2.95
N ILE A 25 12.30 34.31 2.48
CA ILE A 25 12.71 35.31 1.50
C ILE A 25 12.89 36.64 2.22
N SER A 26 13.95 37.37 1.89
CA SER A 26 14.19 38.73 2.37
C SER A 26 14.63 39.64 1.23
N ALA A 27 14.14 40.89 1.23
CA ALA A 27 14.62 41.93 0.33
C ALA A 27 16.01 42.46 0.74
N GLY A 28 16.35 42.37 2.04
CA GLY A 28 17.63 42.80 2.59
C GLY A 28 18.61 41.66 2.77
N ARG A 29 19.92 41.96 2.78
CA ARG A 29 20.94 40.94 3.05
C ARG A 29 20.82 40.44 4.49
N VAL A 30 20.54 39.16 4.66
CA VAL A 30 20.50 38.48 5.96
C VAL A 30 21.69 37.53 6.10
N LYS A 31 22.19 37.33 7.33
CA LYS A 31 23.29 36.40 7.59
C LYS A 31 22.91 34.98 7.17
N GLY A 32 23.77 34.33 6.38
CA GLY A 32 23.52 32.98 5.86
C GLY A 32 22.60 32.92 4.63
N ALA A 33 22.15 34.06 4.11
CA ALA A 33 21.28 34.11 2.94
C ALA A 33 22.08 34.07 1.62
N SER A 34 21.56 33.36 0.62
CA SER A 34 22.08 33.37 -0.75
C SER A 34 21.29 34.35 -1.62
N ARG A 35 21.98 35.15 -2.43
CA ARG A 35 21.34 36.05 -3.41
C ARG A 35 20.80 35.23 -4.57
N THR A 36 19.52 35.42 -4.90
CA THR A 36 18.81 34.71 -5.96
C THR A 36 18.15 35.73 -6.88
N PRO A 37 18.38 35.67 -8.21
CA PRO A 37 17.73 36.56 -9.16
C PRO A 37 16.23 36.28 -9.23
N VAL A 38 15.44 37.32 -9.50
CA VAL A 38 14.00 37.15 -9.79
C VAL A 38 13.85 36.61 -11.21
N GLU A 39 13.33 35.39 -11.36
CA GLU A 39 13.02 34.83 -12.69
C GLU A 39 11.93 35.66 -13.37
N GLY A 40 12.21 36.13 -14.60
CA GLY A 40 11.29 36.98 -15.37
C GLY A 40 11.28 38.46 -14.95
N GLY A 41 12.10 38.86 -13.98
CA GLY A 41 12.28 40.26 -13.57
C GLY A 41 13.34 40.99 -14.40
N SER A 42 13.57 42.27 -14.06
CA SER A 42 14.66 43.05 -14.65
C SER A 42 16.01 42.44 -14.25
N SER A 43 17.06 42.57 -15.09
CA SER A 43 18.37 41.92 -14.87
C SER A 43 19.08 42.25 -13.55
N ASN A 44 18.60 43.26 -12.80
CA ASN A 44 19.13 43.70 -11.51
C ASN A 44 18.22 43.38 -10.31
N GLU A 45 17.09 42.70 -10.48
CA GLU A 45 16.20 42.33 -9.38
C GLU A 45 16.61 41.01 -8.73
N TYR A 46 16.74 41.04 -7.41
CA TYR A 46 17.14 39.87 -6.63
C TYR A 46 16.50 39.90 -5.24
N PHE A 47 16.43 38.73 -4.64
CA PHE A 47 16.07 38.54 -3.25
C PHE A 47 17.11 37.66 -2.57
N TYR A 48 17.06 37.63 -1.24
CA TYR A 48 17.91 36.78 -0.42
C TYR A 48 17.10 35.61 0.09
N LEU A 49 17.51 34.38 -0.26
CA LEU A 49 16.98 33.14 0.29
C LEU A 49 17.72 32.78 1.56
N VAL A 50 17.01 32.65 2.67
CA VAL A 50 17.50 32.13 3.94
C VAL A 50 17.02 30.68 4.07
N PRO A 51 17.90 29.68 3.94
CA PRO A 51 17.50 28.28 4.10
C PRO A 51 17.00 28.01 5.53
N GLU A 52 15.93 27.24 5.66
CA GLU A 52 15.31 26.91 6.96
C GLU A 52 16.26 26.09 7.86
N LEU A 53 17.16 25.29 7.28
CA LEU A 53 18.14 24.45 7.97
C LEU A 53 19.45 24.37 7.18
N ALA A 54 20.59 24.30 7.89
CA ALA A 54 21.92 24.04 7.34
C ALA A 54 22.11 22.54 6.95
N GLY A 55 21.09 21.90 6.36
CA GLY A 55 21.12 20.52 5.86
C GLY A 55 21.47 20.44 4.37
N ALA A 56 21.69 19.22 3.86
CA ALA A 56 22.00 18.95 2.44
C ALA A 56 20.84 19.36 1.50
N SER A 57 21.11 19.59 0.21
CA SER A 57 20.12 20.03 -0.79
C SER A 57 18.88 19.13 -0.87
N ILE A 58 19.05 17.81 -0.80
CA ILE A 58 17.95 16.83 -0.82
C ILE A 58 16.96 17.03 0.33
N GLU A 59 17.41 17.49 1.50
CA GLU A 59 16.52 17.75 2.64
C GLU A 59 15.68 19.01 2.44
N ARG A 60 16.20 19.99 1.67
CA ARG A 60 15.54 21.27 1.38
C ARG A 60 14.53 21.16 0.24
N ASP A 61 14.75 20.21 -0.67
CA ASP A 61 13.94 20.08 -1.88
C ASP A 61 12.71 19.20 -1.67
N VAL A 62 11.58 19.61 -2.25
CA VAL A 62 10.36 18.81 -2.28
C VAL A 62 10.12 18.29 -3.69
N PHE A 63 10.16 16.97 -3.85
CA PHE A 63 9.98 16.32 -5.13
C PHE A 63 8.50 16.06 -5.43
N ASN A 64 8.11 16.23 -6.70
CA ASN A 64 6.75 15.99 -7.18
C ASN A 64 5.66 16.78 -6.45
N MET A 65 5.93 18.06 -6.16
CA MET A 65 4.98 18.93 -5.47
C MET A 65 3.83 19.31 -6.41
N PRO A 66 2.56 19.04 -6.04
CA PRO A 66 1.42 19.53 -6.81
C PRO A 66 1.28 21.05 -6.65
N PHE A 67 0.90 21.73 -7.72
CA PHE A 67 0.63 23.17 -7.72
C PHE A 67 -0.65 23.47 -8.50
N LEU A 68 -1.54 24.25 -7.91
CA LEU A 68 -2.87 24.55 -8.41
C LEU A 68 -2.96 25.96 -8.99
N LEU A 69 -3.53 26.06 -10.18
CA LEU A 69 -3.83 27.33 -10.85
C LEU A 69 -5.34 27.61 -10.86
N ASN A 70 -5.71 28.88 -10.88
CA ASN A 70 -7.05 29.39 -11.18
C ASN A 70 -7.37 29.27 -12.68
N SER A 71 -8.63 29.49 -13.07
CA SER A 71 -9.06 29.46 -14.48
C SER A 71 -8.34 30.51 -15.35
N ASN A 72 -7.91 31.62 -14.74
CA ASN A 72 -7.11 32.68 -15.37
C ASN A 72 -5.61 32.35 -15.45
N GLY A 73 -5.18 31.15 -15.05
CA GLY A 73 -3.77 30.74 -15.06
C GLY A 73 -2.93 31.27 -13.89
N LEU A 74 -3.48 32.13 -13.03
CA LEU A 74 -2.78 32.60 -11.83
C LEU A 74 -2.77 31.54 -10.73
N PRO A 75 -1.77 31.51 -9.82
CA PRO A 75 -1.75 30.60 -8.69
C PRO A 75 -3.01 30.72 -7.81
N TRP A 76 -3.52 29.58 -7.36
CA TRP A 76 -4.51 29.56 -6.28
C TRP A 76 -3.80 29.59 -4.92
N PHE A 77 -3.55 30.79 -4.42
CA PHE A 77 -2.69 31.04 -3.25
C PHE A 77 -3.09 30.25 -2.01
N GLU A 78 -4.36 30.26 -1.62
CA GLU A 78 -4.85 29.59 -0.42
C GLU A 78 -4.67 28.08 -0.51
N ALA A 79 -5.00 27.49 -1.67
CA ALA A 79 -4.87 26.06 -1.88
C ALA A 79 -3.41 25.62 -1.92
N ASN A 80 -2.54 26.37 -2.61
CA ASN A 80 -1.11 26.07 -2.64
C ASN A 80 -0.45 26.22 -1.25
N SER A 81 -0.85 27.23 -0.47
CA SER A 81 -0.43 27.40 0.93
C SER A 81 -0.87 26.23 1.81
N TYR A 82 -2.10 25.75 1.64
CA TYR A 82 -2.57 24.54 2.33
C TYR A 82 -1.77 23.30 1.92
N LEU A 83 -1.54 23.06 0.63
CA LEU A 83 -0.76 21.91 0.16
C LEU A 83 0.68 21.95 0.69
N PHE A 84 1.29 23.14 0.76
CA PHE A 84 2.58 23.37 1.40
C PHE A 84 2.58 22.99 2.88
N SER A 85 1.55 23.40 3.64
CA SER A 85 1.42 23.06 5.07
C SER A 85 1.40 21.55 5.34
N LEU A 86 0.93 20.74 4.39
CA LEU A 86 0.83 19.29 4.51
C LEU A 86 2.18 18.58 4.40
N VAL A 87 3.15 19.20 3.72
CA VAL A 87 4.51 18.66 3.53
C VAL A 87 5.53 19.34 4.44
N ALA A 88 5.22 20.52 4.96
CA ALA A 88 6.06 21.23 5.92
C ALA A 88 6.35 20.40 7.18
N ASN A 89 7.56 20.53 7.71
CA ASN A 89 8.02 19.82 8.91
C ASN A 89 7.96 18.29 8.81
N LYS A 90 7.97 17.73 7.60
CA LYS A 90 8.02 16.27 7.36
C LYS A 90 9.39 15.86 6.85
N HIS A 91 9.90 14.74 7.38
CA HIS A 91 11.15 14.14 6.95
C HIS A 91 11.09 13.73 5.47
N VAL A 92 12.13 14.02 4.69
CA VAL A 92 12.14 13.91 3.22
C VAL A 92 11.68 12.55 2.69
N MET A 93 12.16 11.45 3.29
CA MET A 93 11.81 10.08 2.89
C MET A 93 10.37 9.68 3.21
N THR A 94 9.68 10.47 4.04
CA THR A 94 8.29 10.23 4.47
C THR A 94 7.34 11.34 4.04
N ARG A 95 7.81 12.31 3.23
CA ARG A 95 6.98 13.41 2.74
C ARG A 95 5.81 12.83 1.94
N PRO A 96 4.55 13.16 2.30
CA PRO A 96 3.38 12.50 1.72
C PRO A 96 2.97 13.13 0.38
N THR A 97 3.91 13.40 -0.53
CA THR A 97 3.65 14.16 -1.78
C THR A 97 2.60 13.48 -2.67
N ASP A 98 2.54 12.15 -2.68
CA ASP A 98 1.48 11.38 -3.34
C ASP A 98 0.09 11.64 -2.74
N ASP A 99 0.01 11.73 -1.40
CA ASP A 99 -1.25 12.04 -0.72
C ASP A 99 -1.68 13.49 -0.97
N VAL A 100 -0.73 14.42 -0.87
CA VAL A 100 -0.94 15.84 -1.17
C VAL A 100 -1.39 16.02 -2.61
N ARG A 101 -0.85 15.26 -3.57
CA ARG A 101 -1.32 15.25 -4.96
C ARG A 101 -2.78 14.79 -5.08
N ARG A 102 -3.19 13.74 -4.36
CA ARG A 102 -4.59 13.27 -4.34
C ARG A 102 -5.53 14.32 -3.75
N LYS A 103 -5.10 14.99 -2.67
CA LYS A 103 -5.83 16.11 -2.06
C LYS A 103 -5.94 17.29 -3.04
N ALA A 104 -4.85 17.67 -3.69
CA ALA A 104 -4.82 18.73 -4.70
C ALA A 104 -5.82 18.45 -5.84
N ALA A 105 -5.88 17.21 -6.33
CA ALA A 105 -6.83 16.82 -7.36
C ALA A 105 -8.30 16.97 -6.91
N ARG A 106 -8.62 16.64 -5.65
CA ARG A 106 -9.97 16.80 -5.08
C ARG A 106 -10.33 18.26 -4.83
N LEU A 107 -9.36 19.07 -4.38
CA LEU A 107 -9.55 20.51 -4.24
C LEU A 107 -9.77 21.21 -5.58
N LEU A 108 -9.04 20.78 -6.62
CA LEU A 108 -9.25 21.29 -7.97
C LEU A 108 -10.62 20.90 -8.50
N ASP A 109 -11.09 19.66 -8.28
CA ASP A 109 -12.45 19.25 -8.64
C ASP A 109 -13.51 20.15 -7.97
N TYR A 110 -13.32 20.46 -6.69
CA TYR A 110 -14.17 21.43 -5.99
C TYR A 110 -14.13 22.83 -6.60
N LYS A 111 -12.93 23.32 -6.93
CA LYS A 111 -12.75 24.65 -7.55
C LYS A 111 -13.41 24.73 -8.92
N LEU A 112 -13.20 23.73 -9.76
CA LEU A 112 -13.84 23.61 -11.07
C LEU A 112 -15.36 23.63 -10.93
N PHE A 113 -15.90 22.90 -9.95
CA PHE A 113 -17.33 22.95 -9.65
C PHE A 113 -17.81 24.37 -9.30
N THR A 114 -17.09 25.09 -8.43
CA THR A 114 -17.46 26.46 -8.03
C THR A 114 -17.44 27.45 -9.20
N GLU A 115 -16.45 27.35 -10.07
CA GLU A 115 -16.28 28.22 -11.24
C GLU A 115 -17.34 27.93 -12.32
N GLN A 116 -17.61 26.65 -12.61
CA GLN A 116 -18.60 26.23 -13.61
C GLN A 116 -20.02 26.71 -13.24
N HIS A 117 -20.33 26.78 -11.95
CA HIS A 117 -21.63 27.21 -11.45
C HIS A 117 -21.65 28.69 -11.06
N GLY A 118 -20.55 29.41 -11.28
CA GLY A 118 -20.46 30.86 -11.12
C GLY A 118 -20.67 31.37 -9.69
N PHE A 119 -20.29 30.59 -8.66
CA PHE A 119 -20.40 31.05 -7.27
C PHE A 119 -19.04 31.15 -6.58
N ASP A 120 -18.95 32.13 -5.69
CA ASP A 120 -17.75 32.33 -4.89
C ASP A 120 -17.63 31.26 -3.80
N TRP A 121 -16.49 30.58 -3.80
CA TRP A 121 -16.14 29.56 -2.81
C TRP A 121 -15.89 30.16 -1.42
N LEU A 122 -15.68 31.47 -1.28
CA LEU A 122 -15.56 32.15 0.01
C LEU A 122 -16.92 32.62 0.57
N ASN A 123 -17.97 32.66 -0.24
CA ASN A 123 -19.26 33.21 0.18
C ASN A 123 -20.14 32.17 0.89
N PHE A 124 -20.26 32.30 2.22
CA PHE A 124 -21.14 31.46 3.06
C PHE A 124 -22.36 32.21 3.61
N GLU A 125 -22.68 33.40 3.12
CA GLU A 125 -23.73 34.29 3.66
C GLU A 125 -25.15 33.75 3.46
N ALA A 126 -25.35 32.86 2.49
CA ALA A 126 -26.65 32.29 2.16
C ALA A 126 -27.31 31.62 3.37
N ARG A 127 -28.57 32.00 3.64
CA ARG A 127 -29.39 31.45 4.73
C ARG A 127 -29.68 29.96 4.53
N ARG A 128 -30.02 29.55 3.31
CA ARG A 128 -30.29 28.15 2.96
C ARG A 128 -28.98 27.35 2.89
N LEU A 129 -28.92 26.20 3.55
CA LEU A 129 -27.74 25.32 3.53
C LEU A 129 -27.37 24.92 2.10
N THR A 130 -28.35 24.50 1.30
CA THR A 130 -28.17 24.08 -0.10
C THR A 130 -27.71 25.20 -1.04
N ALA A 131 -27.70 26.45 -0.58
CA ALA A 131 -27.16 27.56 -1.35
C ALA A 131 -25.68 27.82 -1.05
N ARG A 132 -25.12 27.22 0.01
CA ARG A 132 -23.71 27.38 0.41
C ARG A 132 -22.78 26.52 -0.45
N PRO A 133 -21.56 26.98 -0.75
CA PRO A 133 -20.64 26.31 -1.68
C PRO A 133 -20.38 24.82 -1.36
N THR A 134 -20.09 24.50 -0.11
CA THR A 134 -19.76 23.13 0.34
C THR A 134 -20.95 22.18 0.29
N TYR A 135 -22.14 22.63 0.70
CA TYR A 135 -23.37 21.84 0.63
C TYR A 135 -23.85 21.62 -0.81
N ARG A 136 -23.72 22.62 -1.69
CA ARG A 136 -23.96 22.46 -3.13
C ARG A 136 -23.05 21.38 -3.69
N TYR A 137 -21.76 21.42 -3.34
CA TYR A 137 -20.81 20.44 -3.81
C TYR A 137 -21.10 19.03 -3.27
N PHE A 138 -21.45 18.92 -1.99
CA PHE A 138 -21.89 17.63 -1.43
C PHE A 138 -23.09 17.07 -2.18
N LYS A 139 -24.09 17.90 -2.49
CA LYS A 139 -25.26 17.52 -3.29
C LYS A 139 -24.84 17.06 -4.69
N TYR A 140 -24.01 17.84 -5.37
CA TYR A 140 -23.45 17.52 -6.69
C TYR A 140 -22.72 16.16 -6.70
N LEU A 141 -21.86 15.89 -5.72
CA LEU A 141 -21.12 14.62 -5.62
C LEU A 141 -22.05 13.41 -5.44
N VAL A 142 -23.16 13.59 -4.72
CA VAL A 142 -24.11 12.53 -4.37
C VAL A 142 -25.13 12.29 -5.47
N GLU A 143 -25.73 13.35 -6.01
CA GLU A 143 -26.90 13.28 -6.90
C GLU A 143 -26.51 13.33 -8.38
N GLU A 144 -25.54 14.18 -8.75
CA GLU A 144 -25.16 14.36 -10.15
C GLU A 144 -24.00 13.44 -10.55
N ARG A 145 -22.98 13.33 -9.70
CA ARG A 145 -21.85 12.41 -9.94
C ARG A 145 -22.09 10.99 -9.44
N CYS A 146 -23.15 10.76 -8.65
CA CYS A 146 -23.50 9.46 -8.10
C CYS A 146 -22.33 8.71 -7.44
N LEU A 147 -21.42 9.43 -6.77
CA LEU A 147 -20.22 8.81 -6.20
C LEU A 147 -20.55 7.91 -5.00
N GLY A 148 -19.76 6.84 -4.86
CA GLY A 148 -19.83 5.95 -3.69
C GLY A 148 -19.52 6.67 -2.38
N ALA A 149 -20.11 6.23 -1.27
CA ALA A 149 -20.01 6.89 0.03
C ALA A 149 -18.56 7.15 0.50
N ALA A 150 -17.64 6.21 0.24
CA ALA A 150 -16.23 6.39 0.59
C ALA A 150 -15.57 7.53 -0.19
N ALA A 151 -15.85 7.65 -1.49
CA ALA A 151 -15.35 8.74 -2.32
C ALA A 151 -15.93 10.07 -1.87
N VAL A 152 -17.25 10.18 -1.71
CA VAL A 152 -17.91 11.41 -1.21
C VAL A 152 -17.27 11.89 0.09
N ASN A 153 -17.08 11.00 1.06
CA ASN A 153 -16.50 11.33 2.36
C ASN A 153 -15.04 11.81 2.27
N GLN A 154 -14.27 11.30 1.30
CA GLN A 154 -12.89 11.75 1.04
C GLN A 154 -12.89 13.15 0.43
N TYR A 155 -13.72 13.38 -0.60
CA TYR A 155 -13.82 14.67 -1.28
C TYR A 155 -14.27 15.77 -0.33
N THR A 156 -15.40 15.58 0.38
CA THR A 156 -15.85 16.57 1.37
C THR A 156 -14.84 16.69 2.50
N GLY A 157 -14.14 15.61 2.87
CA GLY A 157 -13.05 15.55 3.86
C GLY A 157 -11.95 16.55 3.59
N ASP A 158 -11.42 16.49 2.38
CA ASP A 158 -10.31 17.33 1.97
C ASP A 158 -10.75 18.79 1.81
N VAL A 159 -11.96 19.04 1.29
CA VAL A 159 -12.53 20.40 1.20
C VAL A 159 -12.71 21.03 2.58
N TYR A 160 -13.26 20.30 3.55
CA TYR A 160 -13.40 20.80 4.92
C TYR A 160 -12.06 21.12 5.57
N SER A 161 -11.08 20.22 5.42
CA SER A 161 -9.73 20.42 5.98
C SER A 161 -9.04 21.64 5.35
N PHE A 162 -9.27 21.86 4.04
CA PHE A 162 -8.82 23.06 3.35
C PHE A 162 -9.46 24.33 3.93
N TYR A 163 -10.79 24.36 4.12
CA TYR A 163 -11.44 25.52 4.74
C TYR A 163 -10.98 25.77 6.18
N GLU A 164 -10.75 24.72 6.97
CA GLU A 164 -10.19 24.86 8.31
C GLU A 164 -8.83 25.57 8.25
N PHE A 165 -7.95 25.18 7.33
CA PHE A 165 -6.67 25.85 7.13
C PHE A 165 -6.85 27.31 6.68
N VAL A 166 -7.72 27.57 5.71
CA VAL A 166 -7.97 28.93 5.19
C VAL A 166 -8.52 29.85 6.27
N SER A 167 -9.44 29.34 7.11
CA SER A 167 -10.05 30.09 8.22
C SER A 167 -9.03 30.59 9.25
N LYS A 168 -7.93 29.84 9.43
CA LYS A 168 -6.90 30.14 10.42
C LYS A 168 -5.79 31.06 9.89
N ASN A 169 -5.59 31.12 8.57
CA ASN A 169 -4.38 31.70 7.98
C ASN A 169 -4.65 32.82 6.95
N TRP A 170 -5.83 32.87 6.34
CA TRP A 170 -6.08 33.74 5.17
C TRP A 170 -7.35 34.56 5.28
N HIS A 171 -8.48 33.93 5.59
CA HIS A 171 -9.80 34.58 5.58
C HIS A 171 -10.54 34.25 6.87
N ASP A 172 -11.22 35.22 7.48
CA ASP A 172 -12.12 34.93 8.61
C ASP A 172 -13.41 34.27 8.07
N LEU A 173 -13.51 32.96 8.25
CA LEU A 173 -14.60 32.15 7.72
C LEU A 173 -15.41 31.51 8.85
N PRO A 174 -16.75 31.63 8.83
CA PRO A 174 -17.62 31.00 9.81
C PRO A 174 -17.67 29.48 9.58
N MET A 175 -16.78 28.73 10.25
CA MET A 175 -16.61 27.28 10.04
C MET A 175 -17.89 26.47 10.34
N GLU A 176 -18.74 26.93 11.26
CA GLU A 176 -20.05 26.34 11.52
C GLU A 176 -21.02 26.45 10.34
N ARG A 177 -20.75 27.38 9.41
CA ARG A 177 -21.50 27.53 8.16
C ARG A 177 -20.91 26.71 7.02
N VAL A 178 -19.60 26.44 7.06
CA VAL A 178 -18.88 25.58 6.11
C VAL A 178 -19.36 24.13 6.23
N ASP A 179 -19.41 23.59 7.44
CA ASP A 179 -20.00 22.27 7.74
C ASP A 179 -20.41 22.21 9.22
N ARG A 180 -21.51 21.51 9.51
CA ARG A 180 -21.91 21.22 10.88
C ARG A 180 -21.14 20.01 11.40
N ILE A 181 -20.43 20.19 12.50
CA ILE A 181 -19.69 19.11 13.17
C ILE A 181 -20.37 18.70 14.48
N GLN A 182 -20.26 17.43 14.82
CA GLN A 182 -20.71 16.86 16.09
C GLN A 182 -19.61 15.94 16.63
N THR A 183 -19.24 16.10 17.89
CA THR A 183 -18.36 15.14 18.56
C THR A 183 -19.17 13.92 18.96
N ILE A 184 -18.85 12.76 18.37
CA ILE A 184 -19.47 11.49 18.74
C ILE A 184 -18.47 10.65 19.53
N ARG A 185 -18.96 9.98 20.58
CA ARG A 185 -18.17 9.02 21.34
C ARG A 185 -18.37 7.64 20.74
N ILE A 186 -17.31 7.05 20.19
CA ILE A 186 -17.33 5.70 19.63
C ILE A 186 -16.84 4.75 20.70
N HIS A 187 -17.74 3.89 21.15
CA HIS A 187 -17.41 2.79 22.06
C HIS A 187 -16.92 1.60 21.26
N TYR A 188 -15.88 0.94 21.75
CA TYR A 188 -15.40 -0.32 21.20
C TYR A 188 -15.20 -1.32 22.34
N SER A 189 -15.56 -2.58 22.08
CA SER A 189 -15.28 -3.71 22.95
C SER A 189 -14.18 -4.54 22.30
N GLY A 190 -13.11 -4.80 23.04
CA GLY A 190 -12.06 -5.73 22.65
C GLY A 190 -11.68 -6.65 23.82
N ALA A 191 -10.84 -7.65 23.57
CA ALA A 191 -10.43 -8.62 24.59
C ALA A 191 -9.69 -8.01 25.81
N ARG A 192 -9.25 -6.74 25.73
CA ARG A 192 -8.61 -5.99 26.83
C ARG A 192 -9.57 -5.04 27.59
N GLY A 193 -10.87 -5.10 27.31
CA GLY A 193 -11.90 -4.31 27.98
C GLY A 193 -12.71 -3.39 27.05
N PHE A 194 -13.55 -2.56 27.67
CA PHE A 194 -14.35 -1.54 27.01
C PHE A 194 -13.56 -0.23 26.94
N GLY A 195 -13.44 0.32 25.73
CA GLY A 195 -12.83 1.61 25.49
C GLY A 195 -13.79 2.54 24.76
N SER A 196 -13.48 3.83 24.80
CA SER A 196 -14.17 4.81 23.97
C SER A 196 -13.17 5.84 23.47
N PHE A 197 -13.38 6.33 22.26
CA PHE A 197 -12.66 7.49 21.76
C PHE A 197 -13.65 8.46 21.11
N GLU A 198 -13.34 9.74 21.21
CA GLU A 198 -14.13 10.78 20.57
C GLU A 198 -13.72 10.93 19.11
N LYS A 199 -14.72 11.14 18.25
CA LYS A 199 -14.51 11.36 16.83
C LYS A 199 -15.42 12.48 16.34
N ILE A 200 -14.87 13.39 15.55
CA ILE A 200 -15.65 14.43 14.90
C ILE A 200 -16.44 13.81 13.74
N LYS A 201 -17.76 13.95 13.79
CA LYS A 201 -18.70 13.60 12.73
C LYS A 201 -19.13 14.87 12.01
N ARG A 202 -18.98 14.87 10.68
CA ARG A 202 -19.33 15.98 9.79
C ARG A 202 -20.69 15.75 9.14
N SER A 203 -21.48 16.80 8.93
CA SER A 203 -22.80 16.66 8.33
C SER A 203 -22.75 16.29 6.85
N GLN A 204 -21.70 16.70 6.14
CA GLN A 204 -21.46 16.36 4.73
C GLN A 204 -20.74 15.00 4.59
N THR A 205 -21.30 13.97 5.24
CA THR A 205 -20.82 12.59 5.12
C THR A 205 -21.94 11.62 4.80
N LYS A 206 -21.67 10.69 3.88
CA LYS A 206 -22.56 9.59 3.53
C LYS A 206 -22.23 8.38 4.41
N ARG A 207 -23.26 7.73 4.98
CA ARG A 207 -23.09 6.53 5.79
C ARG A 207 -22.42 5.44 4.94
N LEU A 208 -21.30 4.92 5.42
CA LEU A 208 -20.70 3.74 4.82
C LEU A 208 -21.58 2.53 5.17
N PRO A 209 -21.91 1.66 4.20
CA PRO A 209 -22.58 0.41 4.51
C PRO A 209 -21.73 -0.38 5.51
N PRO A 210 -22.37 -1.10 6.45
CA PRO A 210 -21.62 -1.98 7.34
C PRO A 210 -20.76 -2.93 6.51
N ALA A 211 -19.58 -3.25 7.03
CA ALA A 211 -18.73 -4.26 6.41
C ALA A 211 -19.56 -5.55 6.23
N LYS A 212 -19.61 -6.12 5.01
CA LYS A 212 -20.25 -7.42 4.78
C LYS A 212 -19.81 -8.41 5.85
N SER A 213 -20.77 -9.12 6.45
CA SER A 213 -20.49 -10.24 7.35
C SER A 213 -19.56 -11.21 6.64
N LEU A 214 -18.54 -11.68 7.35
CA LEU A 214 -17.62 -12.66 6.79
C LEU A 214 -18.34 -14.00 6.64
N GLU A 215 -18.26 -14.59 5.46
CA GLU A 215 -18.72 -15.96 5.24
C GLU A 215 -17.88 -16.94 6.07
N THR A 216 -18.47 -18.07 6.44
CA THR A 216 -17.78 -19.10 7.21
C THR A 216 -16.62 -19.66 6.40
N GLY A 217 -15.40 -19.56 6.92
CA GLY A 217 -14.20 -19.98 6.18
C GLY A 217 -13.39 -18.83 5.58
N TYR A 218 -13.73 -17.59 5.93
CA TYR A 218 -13.00 -16.39 5.54
C TYR A 218 -12.62 -15.54 6.75
N LEU A 219 -11.53 -14.80 6.61
CA LEU A 219 -11.02 -13.84 7.59
C LEU A 219 -10.76 -12.50 6.91
N ARG A 220 -10.96 -11.39 7.64
CA ARG A 220 -10.59 -10.08 7.16
C ARG A 220 -9.20 -9.72 7.66
N ASP A 221 -8.26 -9.52 6.74
CA ASP A 221 -6.95 -8.96 7.05
C ASP A 221 -6.67 -7.82 6.07
N GLU A 222 -6.31 -6.65 6.60
CA GLU A 222 -5.99 -5.45 5.81
C GLU A 222 -7.12 -4.98 4.86
N GLY A 223 -8.37 -5.29 5.17
CA GLY A 223 -9.53 -4.94 4.34
C GLY A 223 -9.79 -5.94 3.21
N GLU A 224 -8.93 -6.96 3.07
CA GLU A 224 -9.11 -8.07 2.13
C GLU A 224 -9.81 -9.24 2.84
N THR A 225 -10.67 -9.93 2.10
CA THR A 225 -11.30 -11.17 2.53
C THR A 225 -10.40 -12.32 2.11
N LEU A 226 -9.79 -12.98 3.10
CA LEU A 226 -8.78 -14.01 2.93
C LEU A 226 -9.31 -15.39 3.29
N ARG A 227 -8.89 -16.40 2.54
CA ARG A 227 -8.90 -17.79 2.96
C ARG A 227 -7.66 -18.50 2.42
N PRO A 228 -7.18 -19.58 3.06
CA PRO A 228 -6.14 -20.40 2.47
C PRO A 228 -6.64 -21.09 1.19
N LEU A 229 -5.71 -21.35 0.27
CA LEU A 229 -5.85 -22.40 -0.76
C LEU A 229 -5.75 -23.76 -0.07
N ARG A 230 -6.54 -24.73 -0.53
CA ARG A 230 -6.72 -26.01 0.17
C ARG A 230 -6.68 -27.19 -0.80
N GLY A 231 -6.16 -28.34 -0.35
CA GLY A 231 -6.21 -29.61 -1.09
C GLY A 231 -5.87 -29.46 -2.57
N GLU A 232 -6.82 -29.81 -3.43
CA GLU A 232 -6.72 -29.68 -4.89
C GLU A 232 -6.37 -28.27 -5.37
N GLU A 233 -6.88 -27.21 -4.74
CA GLU A 233 -6.58 -25.82 -5.15
C GLU A 233 -5.10 -25.48 -4.95
N LEU A 234 -4.49 -25.98 -3.87
CA LEU A 234 -3.07 -25.79 -3.62
C LEU A 234 -2.23 -26.62 -4.59
N THR A 235 -2.62 -27.88 -4.83
CA THR A 235 -1.97 -28.75 -5.82
C THR A 235 -2.02 -28.15 -7.21
N GLU A 236 -3.18 -27.65 -7.63
CA GLU A 236 -3.38 -26.97 -8.91
C GLU A 236 -2.53 -25.70 -8.98
N PHE A 237 -2.55 -24.87 -7.94
CA PHE A 237 -1.71 -23.67 -7.86
C PHE A 237 -0.21 -23.99 -8.02
N ILE A 238 0.27 -25.01 -7.30
CA ILE A 238 1.66 -25.48 -7.40
C ILE A 238 1.97 -25.99 -8.82
N GLY A 239 1.06 -26.77 -9.41
CA GLY A 239 1.19 -27.27 -10.78
C GLY A 239 1.29 -26.12 -11.80
N ILE A 240 0.44 -25.10 -11.67
CA ILE A 240 0.43 -23.91 -12.53
C ILE A 240 1.77 -23.19 -12.47
N ILE A 241 2.26 -22.85 -11.27
CA ILE A 241 3.51 -22.07 -11.13
C ILE A 241 4.76 -22.89 -11.52
N HIS A 242 4.67 -24.22 -11.50
CA HIS A 242 5.74 -25.12 -11.94
C HIS A 242 5.74 -25.39 -13.45
N SER A 243 4.66 -25.02 -14.16
CA SER A 243 4.57 -25.20 -15.59
C SER A 243 5.67 -24.43 -16.36
N PRO A 244 6.06 -24.88 -17.56
CA PRO A 244 7.08 -24.21 -18.37
C PRO A 244 6.75 -22.77 -18.76
N SER A 245 5.46 -22.40 -18.73
CA SER A 245 5.00 -21.04 -19.06
C SER A 245 5.35 -20.00 -17.99
N TRP A 246 5.83 -20.43 -16.82
CA TRP A 246 6.22 -19.58 -15.70
C TRP A 246 7.74 -19.44 -15.62
N SER A 247 8.20 -18.19 -15.65
CA SER A 247 9.62 -17.89 -15.47
C SER A 247 10.07 -18.14 -14.02
N PRO A 248 11.38 -18.40 -13.80
CA PRO A 248 11.93 -18.61 -12.45
C PRO A 248 11.56 -17.49 -11.47
N ILE A 249 11.59 -16.23 -11.91
CA ILE A 249 11.26 -15.06 -11.09
C ILE A 249 9.81 -15.07 -10.63
N GLU A 250 8.88 -15.28 -11.57
CA GLU A 250 7.45 -15.30 -11.25
C GLU A 250 7.15 -16.42 -10.25
N ARG A 251 7.75 -17.60 -10.46
CA ARG A 251 7.65 -18.76 -9.56
C ARG A 251 8.21 -18.44 -8.17
N LEU A 252 9.42 -17.87 -8.10
CA LEU A 252 10.08 -17.51 -6.84
C LEU A 252 9.28 -16.48 -6.04
N ILE A 253 8.67 -15.48 -6.68
CA ILE A 253 7.81 -14.49 -6.00
C ILE A 253 6.60 -15.16 -5.33
N MET A 254 6.00 -16.15 -5.99
CA MET A 254 4.85 -16.88 -5.46
C MET A 254 5.27 -17.87 -4.35
N LEU A 255 6.34 -18.63 -4.57
CA LEU A 255 6.87 -19.57 -3.59
C LEU A 255 7.37 -18.87 -2.32
N PHE A 256 8.01 -17.72 -2.45
CA PHE A 256 8.47 -16.96 -1.29
C PHE A 256 7.29 -16.62 -0.37
N ALA A 257 6.20 -16.05 -0.90
CA ALA A 257 5.03 -15.74 -0.08
C ALA A 257 4.36 -16.99 0.49
N LEU A 258 4.24 -18.06 -0.30
CA LEU A 258 3.64 -19.33 0.15
C LEU A 258 4.44 -20.00 1.28
N MET A 259 5.77 -19.96 1.23
CA MET A 259 6.64 -20.69 2.15
C MET A 259 7.03 -19.89 3.40
N THR A 260 6.79 -18.57 3.41
CA THR A 260 7.19 -17.70 4.53
C THR A 260 6.04 -16.89 5.11
N GLY A 261 4.90 -16.81 4.40
CA GLY A 261 3.83 -15.88 4.72
C GLY A 261 4.22 -14.41 4.59
N ALA A 262 5.34 -14.09 3.93
CA ALA A 262 5.80 -12.71 3.77
C ALA A 262 4.82 -11.88 2.92
N ARG A 263 4.70 -10.59 3.25
CA ARG A 263 3.90 -9.63 2.48
C ARG A 263 4.62 -9.28 1.18
N LYS A 264 3.86 -8.91 0.13
CA LYS A 264 4.41 -8.57 -1.19
C LYS A 264 5.56 -7.55 -1.14
N GLN A 265 5.46 -6.52 -0.29
CA GLN A 265 6.51 -5.52 -0.14
C GLN A 265 7.81 -6.12 0.41
N SER A 266 7.73 -7.06 1.35
CA SER A 266 8.91 -7.70 1.96
C SER A 266 9.54 -8.69 0.98
N VAL A 267 8.73 -9.41 0.20
CA VAL A 267 9.21 -10.27 -0.88
C VAL A 267 9.90 -9.44 -1.97
N LEU A 268 9.25 -8.39 -2.45
CA LEU A 268 9.69 -7.65 -3.64
C LEU A 268 10.79 -6.61 -3.37
N THR A 269 11.14 -6.37 -2.12
CA THR A 269 12.30 -5.54 -1.71
C THR A 269 13.52 -6.36 -1.31
N LEU A 270 13.50 -7.68 -1.49
CA LEU A 270 14.65 -8.55 -1.29
C LEU A 270 15.83 -8.11 -2.18
N ARG A 271 17.04 -8.12 -1.63
CA ARG A 271 18.29 -7.68 -2.28
C ARG A 271 19.27 -8.85 -2.37
N VAL A 272 20.23 -8.76 -3.29
CA VAL A 272 21.24 -9.81 -3.51
C VAL A 272 21.99 -10.14 -2.22
N LYS A 273 22.45 -9.11 -1.48
CA LYS A 273 23.14 -9.31 -0.20
C LYS A 273 22.35 -10.11 0.83
N HIS A 274 21.01 -10.07 0.78
CA HIS A 274 20.19 -10.84 1.71
C HIS A 274 20.24 -12.33 1.40
N VAL A 275 20.34 -12.68 0.12
CA VAL A 275 20.55 -14.06 -0.32
C VAL A 275 21.95 -14.52 0.10
N ASP A 276 22.98 -13.70 -0.18
CA ASP A 276 24.37 -14.00 0.18
C ASP A 276 24.55 -14.17 1.69
N GLN A 277 23.95 -13.29 2.49
CA GLN A 277 23.94 -13.38 3.96
C GLN A 277 23.29 -14.65 4.46
N MET A 278 22.15 -15.07 3.88
CA MET A 278 21.52 -16.34 4.25
C MET A 278 22.46 -17.50 3.97
N ILE A 279 23.01 -17.59 2.76
CA ILE A 279 23.96 -18.65 2.37
C ILE A 279 25.17 -18.68 3.32
N ALA A 280 25.78 -17.53 3.59
CA ALA A 280 26.93 -17.43 4.48
C ALA A 280 26.62 -17.86 5.92
N SER A 281 25.41 -17.55 6.41
CA SER A 281 24.99 -17.91 7.77
C SER A 281 24.64 -19.39 7.94
N GLY A 282 24.34 -20.09 6.85
CA GLY A 282 23.85 -21.47 6.86
C GLY A 282 22.45 -21.62 7.49
N PRO A 283 21.81 -22.80 7.31
CA PRO A 283 20.53 -23.08 7.93
C PRO A 283 20.70 -23.32 9.44
N GLY A 284 19.69 -22.95 10.23
CA GLY A 284 19.61 -23.35 11.63
C GLY A 284 19.40 -24.86 11.80
N ARG A 285 19.38 -25.33 13.05
CA ARG A 285 19.17 -26.76 13.39
C ARG A 285 17.92 -27.38 12.80
N ASN A 286 16.90 -26.57 12.54
CA ASN A 286 15.63 -27.00 11.94
C ASN A 286 15.62 -26.95 10.40
N GLY A 287 16.77 -26.76 9.76
CA GLY A 287 16.90 -26.67 8.30
C GLY A 287 16.34 -25.38 7.68
N SER A 288 16.07 -24.35 8.50
CA SER A 288 15.55 -23.06 8.01
C SER A 288 16.59 -21.94 8.14
N TYR A 289 16.65 -21.08 7.14
CA TYR A 289 17.41 -19.84 7.16
C TYR A 289 16.59 -18.72 7.82
N LYS A 290 17.27 -17.80 8.50
CA LYS A 290 16.64 -16.62 9.09
C LYS A 290 16.94 -15.39 8.23
N LEU A 291 15.90 -14.64 7.89
CA LEU A 291 16.01 -13.38 7.17
C LEU A 291 15.39 -12.26 8.00
N ASN A 292 16.21 -11.30 8.41
CA ASN A 292 15.74 -10.11 9.12
C ASN A 292 15.15 -9.11 8.12
N ALA A 293 13.93 -8.65 8.39
CA ALA A 293 13.19 -7.70 7.57
C ALA A 293 12.70 -6.53 8.41
N GLY A 294 12.74 -5.31 7.86
CA GLY A 294 12.25 -4.09 8.52
C GLY A 294 13.30 -2.99 8.62
N PRO A 295 13.13 -2.05 9.56
CA PRO A 295 14.05 -0.92 9.72
C PRO A 295 15.50 -1.39 9.85
N GLY A 296 16.40 -0.74 9.10
CA GLY A 296 17.83 -1.07 9.09
C GLY A 296 18.22 -2.22 8.15
N THR A 297 17.28 -3.01 7.61
CA THR A 297 17.61 -4.15 6.73
C THR A 297 17.42 -3.87 5.24
N LYS A 298 16.88 -2.72 4.84
CA LYS A 298 16.49 -2.40 3.44
C LYS A 298 15.41 -3.32 2.84
N ILE A 299 14.78 -4.18 3.66
CA ILE A 299 13.56 -4.90 3.31
C ILE A 299 12.39 -4.17 3.94
N ASP A 300 11.45 -3.71 3.13
CA ASP A 300 10.27 -3.00 3.62
C ASP A 300 9.31 -3.98 4.31
N THR A 301 8.83 -3.57 5.48
CA THR A 301 7.79 -4.27 6.23
C THR A 301 6.62 -3.36 6.53
N LYS A 302 5.50 -3.98 6.92
CA LYS A 302 4.27 -3.23 7.17
C LYS A 302 4.48 -2.37 8.40
N ASN A 303 4.21 -1.08 8.25
CA ASN A 303 4.38 -0.07 9.30
C ASN A 303 5.82 -0.02 9.86
N GLY A 304 6.82 -0.48 9.10
CA GLY A 304 8.22 -0.50 9.54
C GLY A 304 8.47 -1.38 10.77
N LYS A 305 7.76 -2.51 10.91
CA LYS A 305 7.98 -3.44 12.04
C LYS A 305 9.12 -4.41 11.74
N PRO A 306 10.06 -4.61 12.67
CA PRO A 306 11.05 -5.68 12.56
C PRO A 306 10.36 -7.05 12.49
N GLN A 307 10.85 -7.91 11.60
CA GLN A 307 10.34 -9.24 11.30
C GLN A 307 11.51 -10.19 11.09
N ILE A 308 11.33 -11.45 11.47
CA ILE A 308 12.28 -12.54 11.18
C ILE A 308 11.52 -13.56 10.35
N LEU A 309 11.82 -13.59 9.06
CA LEU A 309 11.27 -14.58 8.14
C LEU A 309 12.11 -15.84 8.21
N HIS A 310 11.45 -16.98 8.14
CA HIS A 310 12.10 -18.28 8.14
C HIS A 310 11.91 -18.94 6.78
N LEU A 311 13.01 -19.15 6.07
CA LEU A 311 13.00 -19.69 4.72
C LEU A 311 13.48 -21.14 4.73
N PRO A 312 12.78 -22.08 4.07
CA PRO A 312 13.28 -23.44 3.88
C PRO A 312 14.49 -23.44 2.93
N SER A 313 15.44 -24.36 3.12
CA SER A 313 16.67 -24.42 2.31
C SER A 313 16.41 -24.41 0.80
N ARG A 314 15.45 -25.22 0.33
CA ARG A 314 15.10 -25.28 -1.10
C ARG A 314 14.74 -23.93 -1.72
N LEU A 315 14.12 -23.03 -0.94
CA LEU A 315 13.79 -21.69 -1.43
C LEU A 315 15.06 -20.82 -1.52
N VAL A 316 15.94 -20.91 -0.53
CA VAL A 316 17.21 -20.16 -0.50
C VAL A 316 18.13 -20.63 -1.62
N ASP A 317 18.24 -21.94 -1.84
CA ASP A 317 19.03 -22.53 -2.91
C ASP A 317 18.51 -22.06 -4.29
N ALA A 318 17.19 -22.05 -4.48
CA ALA A 318 16.58 -21.56 -5.72
C ALA A 318 16.78 -20.05 -5.94
N LEU A 319 16.76 -19.25 -4.87
CA LEU A 319 17.10 -17.83 -4.93
C LEU A 319 18.57 -17.62 -5.33
N GLN A 320 19.49 -18.38 -4.73
CA GLN A 320 20.91 -18.33 -5.04
C GLN A 320 21.19 -18.69 -6.50
N VAL A 321 20.62 -19.80 -6.98
CA VAL A 321 20.74 -20.22 -8.39
C VAL A 321 20.26 -19.11 -9.33
N TYR A 322 19.14 -18.46 -8.98
CA TYR A 322 18.63 -17.35 -9.78
C TYR A 322 19.55 -16.11 -9.74
N THR A 323 20.07 -15.70 -8.59
CA THR A 323 20.92 -14.50 -8.47
C THR A 323 22.27 -14.63 -9.19
N VAL A 324 22.72 -15.83 -9.50
CA VAL A 324 23.94 -16.08 -10.32
C VAL A 324 23.63 -16.40 -11.79
N SER A 325 22.35 -16.42 -12.17
CA SER A 325 21.94 -16.78 -13.53
C SER A 325 22.21 -15.68 -14.56
N LYS A 326 22.41 -16.08 -15.82
CA LYS A 326 22.51 -15.16 -16.97
C LYS A 326 21.29 -14.24 -17.06
N GLN A 327 20.09 -14.76 -16.80
CA GLN A 327 18.86 -13.97 -16.83
C GLN A 327 18.87 -12.84 -15.80
N PHE A 328 19.36 -13.10 -14.58
CA PHE A 328 19.48 -12.07 -13.56
C PHE A 328 20.51 -11.01 -13.97
N ALA A 329 21.69 -11.44 -14.44
CA ALA A 329 22.73 -10.53 -14.92
C ALA A 329 22.22 -9.57 -16.02
N GLU A 330 21.50 -10.08 -17.01
CA GLU A 330 20.90 -9.25 -18.07
C GLU A 330 19.90 -8.22 -17.54
N ARG A 331 19.02 -8.62 -16.61
CA ARG A 331 18.02 -7.70 -16.01
C ARG A 331 18.68 -6.64 -15.13
N ARG A 332 19.73 -7.02 -14.42
CA ARG A 332 20.54 -6.14 -13.59
C ARG A 332 21.24 -5.07 -14.42
N GLU A 333 21.88 -5.45 -15.52
CA GLU A 333 22.53 -4.48 -16.40
C GLU A 333 21.51 -3.53 -17.06
N LYS A 334 20.34 -4.04 -17.48
CA LYS A 334 19.24 -3.18 -17.94
C LYS A 334 18.78 -2.19 -16.86
N PHE A 335 18.65 -2.65 -15.61
CA PHE A 335 18.28 -1.79 -14.50
C PHE A 335 19.33 -0.70 -14.26
N LYS A 336 20.62 -1.04 -14.21
CA LYS A 336 21.72 -0.08 -14.03
C LYS A 336 21.76 0.93 -15.15
N LEU A 337 21.67 0.49 -16.41
CA LEU A 337 21.66 1.38 -17.57
C LEU A 337 20.50 2.37 -17.48
N LYS A 338 19.29 1.87 -17.20
CA LYS A 338 18.10 2.72 -17.06
C LYS A 338 18.22 3.67 -15.87
N TYR A 339 18.76 3.21 -14.74
CA TYR A 339 19.03 4.02 -13.55
C TYR A 339 19.92 5.21 -13.91
N ARG A 340 21.09 4.93 -14.50
CA ARG A 340 22.08 5.94 -14.89
C ARG A 340 21.55 6.95 -15.90
N LEU A 341 20.79 6.48 -16.89
CA LEU A 341 20.19 7.36 -17.92
C LEU A 341 19.05 8.23 -17.36
N SER A 342 18.23 7.69 -16.46
CA SER A 342 17.04 8.41 -15.96
C SER A 342 17.35 9.29 -14.75
N TYR A 343 18.41 8.97 -13.99
CA TYR A 343 18.77 9.61 -12.74
C TYR A 343 20.30 9.79 -12.61
N PRO A 344 20.95 10.54 -13.53
CA PRO A 344 22.42 10.66 -13.56
C PRO A 344 23.00 11.33 -12.29
N GLU A 345 22.21 12.19 -11.63
CA GLU A 345 22.62 12.92 -10.43
C GLU A 345 22.49 12.11 -9.12
N LEU A 346 21.89 10.90 -9.18
CA LEU A 346 21.72 10.05 -7.99
C LEU A 346 22.86 9.04 -7.86
N PRO A 347 23.29 8.72 -6.63
CA PRO A 347 24.31 7.70 -6.42
C PRO A 347 23.82 6.36 -6.98
N GLU A 348 24.70 5.63 -7.67
CA GLU A 348 24.37 4.30 -8.16
C GLU A 348 24.10 3.34 -7.00
N LEU A 349 23.18 2.39 -7.23
CA LEU A 349 22.92 1.32 -6.27
C LEU A 349 24.08 0.32 -6.30
N PRO A 350 24.71 0.03 -5.14
CA PRO A 350 25.71 -1.00 -5.06
C PRO A 350 25.20 -2.34 -5.58
N ASP A 351 26.13 -3.11 -6.11
CA ASP A 351 25.89 -4.40 -6.73
C ASP A 351 25.17 -5.40 -5.81
N GLU A 352 25.47 -5.33 -4.51
CA GLU A 352 24.90 -6.12 -3.42
C GLU A 352 23.49 -5.65 -2.99
N ASP A 353 23.19 -4.36 -3.20
CA ASP A 353 21.88 -3.75 -2.88
C ASP A 353 20.89 -3.87 -4.05
N MET A 354 21.28 -4.54 -5.14
CA MET A 354 20.41 -4.77 -6.28
C MET A 354 19.18 -5.59 -5.86
N TYR A 355 18.00 -5.22 -6.34
CA TYR A 355 16.79 -6.02 -6.12
C TYR A 355 16.93 -7.39 -6.77
N VAL A 356 16.53 -8.44 -6.06
CA VAL A 356 16.49 -9.81 -6.62
C VAL A 356 15.46 -9.85 -7.75
N PHE A 357 14.27 -9.32 -7.50
CA PHE A 357 13.16 -9.39 -8.44
C PHE A 357 13.07 -8.13 -9.31
N LEU A 358 13.67 -8.22 -10.50
CA LEU A 358 13.63 -7.21 -11.56
C LEU A 358 12.72 -7.65 -12.71
N SER A 359 12.07 -6.72 -13.37
CA SER A 359 11.33 -6.97 -14.61
C SER A 359 12.26 -7.27 -15.78
N ASP A 360 11.70 -7.85 -16.83
CA ASP A 360 12.34 -8.00 -18.15
C ASP A 360 12.86 -6.66 -18.72
N GLN A 361 12.13 -5.57 -18.43
CA GLN A 361 12.49 -4.19 -18.76
C GLN A 361 13.43 -3.50 -17.74
N GLY A 362 14.03 -4.24 -16.81
CA GLY A 362 14.98 -3.69 -15.84
C GLY A 362 14.36 -2.73 -14.81
N ASN A 363 13.13 -2.97 -14.34
CA ASN A 363 12.51 -2.19 -13.26
C ASN A 363 12.36 -3.03 -12.00
N CYS A 364 12.47 -2.42 -10.83
CA CYS A 364 12.07 -3.07 -9.58
C CYS A 364 10.54 -3.20 -9.52
N TYR A 365 10.05 -4.33 -9.03
CA TYR A 365 8.60 -4.54 -8.87
C TYR A 365 8.02 -3.81 -7.66
N TYR A 366 8.86 -3.54 -6.66
CA TYR A 366 8.54 -2.71 -5.50
C TYR A 366 9.77 -1.86 -5.19
N MET A 367 9.59 -0.55 -5.04
CA MET A 367 10.68 0.35 -4.69
C MET A 367 10.78 0.47 -3.17
N GLY A 368 11.90 0.00 -2.61
CA GLY A 368 12.20 0.11 -1.19
C GLY A 368 12.34 1.56 -0.76
N LYS A 369 11.92 1.89 0.46
CA LYS A 369 12.04 3.24 1.03
C LYS A 369 13.47 3.77 1.11
N ASP A 370 14.44 2.87 1.14
CA ASP A 370 15.87 3.15 1.17
C ASP A 370 16.47 3.47 -0.21
N ASP A 371 15.70 3.28 -1.29
CA ASP A 371 16.17 3.54 -2.66
C ASP A 371 16.42 5.05 -2.87
N PRO A 372 17.59 5.48 -3.38
CA PRO A 372 17.87 6.90 -3.61
C PRO A 372 16.85 7.59 -4.53
N ARG A 373 16.19 6.83 -5.41
CA ARG A 373 15.15 7.34 -6.30
C ARG A 373 13.81 7.54 -5.60
N TYR A 374 13.62 7.00 -4.40
CA TYR A 374 12.35 7.01 -3.67
C TYR A 374 11.73 8.42 -3.57
N PRO A 375 12.44 9.49 -3.18
CA PRO A 375 11.84 10.82 -3.16
C PRO A 375 11.52 11.36 -4.56
N VAL A 376 12.34 11.06 -5.57
CA VAL A 376 12.29 11.66 -6.91
C VAL A 376 11.22 11.02 -7.81
N VAL A 377 10.99 9.71 -7.68
CA VAL A 377 10.09 8.97 -8.57
C VAL A 377 8.63 9.32 -8.30
N LYS A 378 7.99 9.90 -9.31
CA LYS A 378 6.58 10.34 -9.28
C LYS A 378 5.58 9.23 -8.98
N SER A 379 5.79 8.04 -9.52
CA SER A 379 4.90 6.89 -9.35
C SER A 379 5.71 5.66 -9.06
N ARG A 380 5.85 5.37 -7.77
CA ARG A 380 6.69 4.28 -7.28
C ARG A 380 6.05 2.92 -7.61
N PRO A 381 6.84 1.92 -8.05
CA PRO A 381 6.40 0.54 -8.05
C PRO A 381 6.01 0.10 -6.64
N ILE A 382 4.79 -0.41 -6.47
CA ILE A 382 4.23 -0.85 -5.18
C ILE A 382 3.75 -2.30 -5.25
N GLY A 383 4.38 -3.10 -6.12
CA GLY A 383 4.11 -4.53 -6.27
C GLY A 383 2.96 -4.86 -7.20
N GLN A 384 2.64 -4.03 -8.21
CA GLN A 384 1.59 -4.32 -9.21
C GLN A 384 1.81 -5.64 -9.95
N VAL A 385 3.05 -6.17 -9.95
CA VAL A 385 3.38 -7.49 -10.50
C VAL A 385 2.49 -8.58 -9.92
N VAL A 386 2.11 -8.52 -8.63
CA VAL A 386 1.33 -9.59 -8.00
C VAL A 386 -0.07 -9.70 -8.59
N ASP A 387 -0.65 -8.59 -9.07
CA ASP A 387 -1.94 -8.60 -9.75
C ASP A 387 -1.81 -9.23 -11.15
N THR A 388 -0.67 -9.04 -11.82
CA THR A 388 -0.35 -9.74 -13.08
C THR A 388 -0.15 -11.24 -12.85
N LEU A 389 0.58 -11.64 -11.80
CA LEU A 389 0.75 -13.04 -11.43
C LEU A 389 -0.59 -13.69 -11.07
N LYS A 390 -1.43 -13.00 -10.30
CA LYS A 390 -2.81 -13.41 -10.02
C LYS A 390 -3.57 -13.72 -11.31
N ARG A 391 -3.60 -12.77 -12.26
CA ARG A 391 -4.29 -12.98 -13.55
C ARG A 391 -3.71 -14.16 -14.32
N LYS A 392 -2.40 -14.35 -14.27
CA LYS A 392 -1.72 -15.48 -14.92
C LYS A 392 -2.14 -16.82 -14.30
N VAL A 393 -2.24 -16.91 -12.97
CA VAL A 393 -2.80 -18.09 -12.27
C VAL A 393 -4.23 -18.33 -12.73
N LEU A 394 -5.10 -17.32 -12.63
CA LEU A 394 -6.52 -17.45 -12.97
C LEU A 394 -6.76 -17.85 -14.43
N LYS A 395 -5.91 -17.40 -15.35
CA LYS A 395 -5.99 -17.79 -16.77
C LYS A 395 -5.63 -19.25 -17.00
N ALA A 396 -4.69 -19.78 -16.22
CA ALA A 396 -4.22 -21.16 -16.33
C ALA A 396 -5.02 -22.14 -15.46
N SER A 397 -5.86 -21.64 -14.56
CA SER A 397 -6.62 -22.45 -13.63
C SER A 397 -7.94 -22.94 -14.22
N SER A 398 -8.33 -24.12 -13.80
CA SER A 398 -9.63 -24.74 -14.01
C SER A 398 -10.78 -23.87 -13.48
N ASP A 399 -12.00 -24.24 -13.86
CA ASP A 399 -13.22 -23.59 -13.38
C ASP A 399 -13.53 -23.86 -11.91
N ARG A 400 -12.91 -24.89 -11.32
CA ARG A 400 -13.01 -25.19 -9.89
C ARG A 400 -12.13 -24.28 -9.04
N PHE A 401 -11.10 -23.67 -9.63
CA PHE A 401 -10.19 -22.79 -8.90
C PHE A 401 -10.89 -21.47 -8.52
N PRO A 402 -10.68 -20.96 -7.28
CA PRO A 402 -11.32 -19.75 -6.80
C PRO A 402 -11.01 -18.52 -7.65
N ARG A 403 -12.03 -17.99 -8.33
CA ARG A 403 -11.91 -16.78 -9.16
C ARG A 403 -11.67 -15.50 -8.35
N ASP A 404 -11.95 -15.53 -7.06
CA ASP A 404 -11.66 -14.48 -6.09
C ASP A 404 -10.24 -14.53 -5.51
N PHE A 405 -9.42 -15.53 -5.89
CA PHE A 405 -8.04 -15.69 -5.41
C PHE A 405 -7.26 -14.37 -5.44
N TYR A 406 -6.55 -14.07 -4.36
CA TYR A 406 -5.67 -12.91 -4.26
C TYR A 406 -4.30 -13.31 -3.71
N TYR A 407 -3.25 -12.56 -4.03
CA TYR A 407 -1.87 -12.89 -3.63
C TYR A 407 -1.73 -13.09 -2.10
N HIS A 408 -2.47 -12.31 -1.31
CA HIS A 408 -2.45 -12.39 0.15
C HIS A 408 -3.02 -13.71 0.69
N TRP A 409 -3.78 -14.47 -0.11
CA TRP A 409 -4.22 -15.81 0.28
C TRP A 409 -3.04 -16.75 0.51
N LEU A 410 -1.90 -16.57 -0.18
CA LEU A 410 -0.71 -17.40 0.03
C LEU A 410 -0.17 -17.32 1.46
N ARG A 411 -0.37 -16.19 2.12
CA ARG A 411 -0.03 -16.02 3.54
C ARG A 411 -1.02 -16.74 4.46
N ALA A 412 -2.30 -16.76 4.11
CA ALA A 412 -3.28 -17.58 4.82
C ALA A 412 -3.02 -19.07 4.58
N THR A 413 -2.64 -19.46 3.36
CA THR A 413 -2.19 -20.82 3.01
C THR A 413 -0.96 -21.21 3.81
N TYR A 414 0.05 -20.34 3.91
CA TYR A 414 1.20 -20.56 4.79
C TYR A 414 0.79 -20.84 6.24
N ALA A 415 -0.17 -20.07 6.77
CA ALA A 415 -0.68 -20.28 8.12
C ALA A 415 -1.38 -21.64 8.28
N LEU A 416 -2.13 -22.08 7.26
CA LEU A 416 -2.76 -23.41 7.23
C LEU A 416 -1.71 -24.52 7.22
N LEU A 417 -0.73 -24.44 6.31
CA LEU A 417 0.35 -25.44 6.22
C LEU A 417 1.16 -25.51 7.53
N LEU A 418 1.41 -24.37 8.15
CA LEU A 418 2.08 -24.31 9.45
C LEU A 418 1.22 -24.95 10.55
N TRP A 419 -0.10 -24.73 10.53
CA TRP A 419 -1.03 -25.38 11.46
C TRP A 419 -1.07 -26.89 11.27
N GLU A 420 -1.17 -27.37 10.03
CA GLU A 420 -1.16 -28.81 9.71
C GLU A 420 0.14 -29.49 10.14
N ALA A 421 1.28 -28.78 10.05
CA ALA A 421 2.57 -29.30 10.52
C ALA A 421 2.67 -29.40 12.06
N ILE A 422 1.98 -28.53 12.81
CA ILE A 422 2.06 -28.50 14.28
C ILE A 422 0.86 -29.17 14.96
N SER A 423 -0.27 -29.36 14.27
CA SER A 423 -1.47 -29.95 14.85
C SER A 423 -1.25 -31.34 15.44
N PRO A 424 -0.44 -32.26 14.85
CA PRO A 424 -0.17 -33.55 15.47
C PRO A 424 0.52 -33.45 16.84
N LEU A 425 1.31 -32.38 17.07
CA LEU A 425 1.94 -32.11 18.37
C LEU A 425 0.93 -31.59 19.39
N VAL A 426 -0.09 -30.87 18.93
CA VAL A 426 -1.19 -30.40 19.77
C VAL A 426 -2.10 -31.58 20.15
N ASP A 427 -2.40 -32.44 19.19
CA ASP A 427 -3.28 -33.61 19.40
C ASP A 427 -2.63 -34.65 20.33
N SER A 428 -1.31 -34.81 20.25
CA SER A 428 -0.52 -35.65 21.16
C SER A 428 -0.20 -35.00 22.52
N SER A 429 -0.72 -33.80 22.79
CA SER A 429 -0.43 -33.02 24.01
C SER A 429 1.04 -32.67 24.25
N ALA A 430 1.92 -32.85 23.25
CA ALA A 430 3.31 -32.42 23.28
C ALA A 430 3.46 -30.89 23.16
N MET A 431 2.42 -30.19 22.70
CA MET A 431 2.35 -28.75 22.56
C MET A 431 0.95 -28.24 22.92
N THR A 432 0.85 -27.10 23.61
CA THR A 432 -0.46 -26.53 23.89
C THR A 432 -1.02 -25.77 22.67
N THR A 433 -2.35 -25.62 22.61
CA THR A 433 -2.97 -24.74 21.61
C THR A 433 -2.45 -23.30 21.71
N THR A 434 -2.14 -22.83 22.92
CA THR A 434 -1.60 -21.48 23.15
C THR A 434 -0.20 -21.33 22.53
N ASP A 435 0.63 -22.37 22.62
CA ASP A 435 1.96 -22.38 22.01
C ASP A 435 1.85 -22.37 20.49
N ALA A 436 0.93 -23.17 19.93
CA ALA A 436 0.66 -23.17 18.49
C ALA A 436 0.20 -21.80 17.98
N ILE A 437 -0.68 -21.11 18.72
CA ILE A 437 -1.09 -19.73 18.41
C ILE A 437 0.12 -18.79 18.45
N SER A 438 0.98 -18.92 19.46
CA SER A 438 2.17 -18.08 19.62
C SER A 438 3.17 -18.29 18.48
N ILE A 439 3.33 -19.53 18.02
CA ILE A 439 4.14 -19.87 16.84
C ILE A 439 3.57 -19.20 15.59
N ILE A 440 2.29 -19.42 15.28
CA ILE A 440 1.64 -18.84 14.10
C ILE A 440 1.68 -17.30 14.17
N GLN A 441 1.38 -16.72 15.33
CA GLN A 441 1.44 -15.28 15.56
C GLN A 441 2.84 -14.73 15.29
N THR A 442 3.88 -15.42 15.77
CA THR A 442 5.27 -15.02 15.58
C THR A 442 5.68 -15.13 14.11
N ARG A 443 5.31 -16.22 13.43
CA ARG A 443 5.64 -16.45 12.01
C ARG A 443 4.89 -15.51 11.06
N LEU A 444 3.68 -15.10 11.43
CA LEU A 444 2.91 -14.12 10.69
C LEU A 444 3.21 -12.68 11.13
N HIS A 445 3.88 -12.45 12.25
CA HIS A 445 4.12 -11.11 12.80
C HIS A 445 2.80 -10.35 13.08
N HIS A 446 1.80 -11.04 13.65
CA HIS A 446 0.56 -10.39 14.09
C HIS A 446 0.76 -9.66 15.42
N VAL A 447 0.29 -8.42 15.45
CA VAL A 447 0.41 -7.53 16.61
C VAL A 447 -0.62 -7.89 17.68
N HIS A 448 -1.82 -8.25 17.23
CA HIS A 448 -2.93 -8.60 18.11
C HIS A 448 -3.11 -10.10 18.06
N ARG A 449 -3.12 -10.73 19.24
CA ARG A 449 -3.39 -12.16 19.40
C ARG A 449 -4.74 -12.55 18.79
N GLU A 450 -5.74 -11.67 18.92
CA GLU A 450 -7.07 -11.82 18.32
C GLU A 450 -7.00 -12.10 16.80
N THR A 451 -6.07 -11.46 16.09
CA THR A 451 -5.86 -11.74 14.66
C THR A 451 -5.47 -13.21 14.47
N SER A 452 -4.47 -13.69 15.19
CA SER A 452 -4.03 -15.10 15.12
C SER A 452 -5.09 -16.09 15.61
N GLU A 453 -5.90 -15.73 16.61
CA GLU A 453 -7.02 -16.56 17.08
C GLU A 453 -8.13 -16.67 16.03
N ASN A 454 -8.41 -15.59 15.31
CA ASN A 454 -9.36 -15.62 14.20
C ASN A 454 -8.82 -16.48 13.05
N TYR A 455 -7.51 -16.43 12.77
CA TYR A 455 -6.86 -17.38 11.87
C TYR A 455 -7.03 -18.81 12.39
N LEU A 456 -6.75 -19.11 13.66
CA LEU A 456 -6.87 -20.46 14.19
C LEU A 456 -8.31 -21.00 14.12
N LYS A 457 -9.30 -20.18 14.50
CA LYS A 457 -10.73 -20.53 14.37
C LYS A 457 -11.08 -20.90 12.93
N LEU A 458 -10.53 -20.15 11.98
CA LEU A 458 -10.64 -20.44 10.55
C LEU A 458 -9.99 -21.80 10.22
N LEU A 459 -8.74 -22.02 10.60
CA LEU A 459 -7.98 -23.25 10.28
C LEU A 459 -8.61 -24.51 10.88
N ARG A 460 -9.10 -24.45 12.14
CA ARG A 460 -9.81 -25.56 12.80
C ARG A 460 -11.11 -25.92 12.09
N LYS A 461 -11.93 -24.91 11.77
CA LYS A 461 -13.19 -25.14 11.03
C LYS A 461 -12.93 -25.75 9.65
N ILE A 462 -11.83 -25.35 9.00
CA ILE A 462 -11.41 -25.89 7.71
C ILE A 462 -11.04 -27.38 7.86
N ASN A 463 -10.18 -27.72 8.82
CA ASN A 463 -9.73 -29.09 9.04
C ASN A 463 -10.91 -30.04 9.32
N VAL A 464 -11.83 -29.66 10.22
CA VAL A 464 -13.04 -30.45 10.51
C VAL A 464 -13.88 -30.69 9.25
N LYS A 465 -14.10 -29.65 8.43
CA LYS A 465 -14.84 -29.81 7.16
C LYS A 465 -14.16 -30.75 6.19
N TYR A 466 -12.82 -30.71 6.10
CA TYR A 466 -12.06 -31.62 5.23
C TYR A 466 -12.15 -33.06 5.70
N ALA A 467 -11.92 -33.32 6.98
CA ALA A 467 -12.07 -34.65 7.55
C ALA A 467 -13.48 -35.21 7.31
N MET A 468 -14.53 -34.38 7.48
CA MET A 468 -15.90 -34.78 7.18
C MET A 468 -16.13 -35.07 5.69
N GLN A 469 -15.55 -34.27 4.79
CA GLN A 469 -15.66 -34.47 3.35
C GLN A 469 -14.95 -35.76 2.91
N GLU A 470 -13.72 -35.99 3.37
CA GLU A 470 -12.96 -37.21 3.05
C GLU A 470 -13.68 -38.47 3.56
N GLU A 471 -14.20 -38.46 4.78
CA GLU A 471 -14.98 -39.57 5.31
C GLU A 471 -16.30 -39.78 4.55
N TYR A 472 -16.98 -38.70 4.15
CA TYR A 472 -18.19 -38.79 3.33
C TYR A 472 -17.92 -39.33 1.92
N GLU A 473 -16.82 -38.90 1.29
CA GLU A 473 -16.39 -39.43 -0.01
C GLU A 473 -16.00 -40.92 0.10
N LYS A 474 -15.30 -41.32 1.17
CA LYS A 474 -15.04 -42.74 1.47
C LYS A 474 -16.30 -43.56 1.70
N LEU A 475 -17.41 -42.96 2.14
CA LEU A 475 -18.71 -43.63 2.28
C LEU A 475 -19.46 -43.74 0.94
N LEU A 476 -19.35 -42.71 0.08
CA LEU A 476 -20.03 -42.69 -1.21
C LEU A 476 -19.31 -43.48 -2.32
N ILE A 477 -17.99 -43.45 -2.37
CA ILE A 477 -17.21 -44.07 -3.46
C ILE A 477 -17.38 -45.60 -3.48
N PRO A 478 -17.38 -46.34 -2.35
CA PRO A 478 -17.70 -47.77 -2.35
C PRO A 478 -19.14 -48.05 -2.80
N GLY A 479 -20.11 -47.23 -2.40
CA GLY A 479 -21.51 -47.39 -2.80
C GLY A 479 -21.76 -47.06 -4.28
N TYR A 480 -21.01 -46.13 -4.87
CA TYR A 480 -21.14 -45.74 -6.28
C TYR A 480 -20.46 -46.74 -7.24
N VAL A 481 -19.38 -47.40 -6.80
CA VAL A 481 -18.77 -48.52 -7.54
C VAL A 481 -19.70 -49.74 -7.54
N MET A 482 -20.35 -50.04 -6.41
CA MET A 482 -21.36 -51.11 -6.35
C MET A 482 -22.61 -50.84 -7.19
N LEU A 483 -23.14 -49.61 -7.18
CA LEU A 483 -24.31 -49.22 -7.99
C LEU A 483 -24.02 -49.20 -9.50
N MET A 484 -22.78 -48.96 -9.92
CA MET A 484 -22.37 -49.04 -11.34
C MET A 484 -22.17 -50.50 -11.81
N GLU A 485 -21.87 -51.43 -10.90
CA GLU A 485 -21.81 -52.86 -11.21
C GLU A 485 -23.22 -53.49 -11.29
N GLU A 486 -24.21 -52.98 -10.54
CA GLU A 486 -25.60 -53.46 -10.59
C GLU A 486 -26.42 -52.94 -11.80
N VAL A 487 -25.99 -51.86 -12.46
CA VAL A 487 -26.71 -51.26 -13.62
C VAL A 487 -26.21 -51.81 -14.97
N ASN A 488 -25.18 -52.67 -14.98
CA ASN A 488 -24.63 -53.31 -16.18
C ASN A 488 -24.94 -54.82 -16.26
N ILE A 489 -26.12 -55.24 -15.78
CA ILE A 489 -26.68 -56.59 -15.98
C ILE A 489 -27.92 -56.52 -16.86
#